data_AF-A0A3N1QMZ0-F1
#
_entry.id   AF-A0A3N1QMZ0-F1
#
_cell.length_a   1.000
_cell.length_b   1.000
_cell.length_c   1.000
_cell.angle_alpha   90.00
_cell.angle_beta   90.00
_cell.angle_gamma   90.00
#
_symmetry.space_group_name_H-M   'P 1'
#
loop_
_entity.id
_entity.type
_entity.pdbx_description
1 polymer ?
#
loop_
_entity_poly.entity_id
_entity_poly.type
_entity_poly.pdbx_seq_one_letter_code
_entity_poly.pdbx_strand_id
1 'polypeptide(L)'
;MRELTGTRMPRPRVGTDLVTVADVRDSVTRFGASYLNRVFTPIELDQTQGDVERLAARFAGKEAVVKVLRPSRDQGLPYRDVEIANAPSGAPRVRLHGLARLEATGSGIHSIAIALTHDHGVAQATAFALLTRKDPFDMKATIRTVLDQHGHLVTPVAELGDGDDLYQAGLSSHATVNVMLALEEELDLEFPDELLSRATFSSIDSLEAAASALGVDA
;
A
#
# COMPACT_ATOMS: atom_id res chain seq x y z
N MET A 1 -16.27 27.75 -9.42
CA MET A 1 -15.98 26.34 -9.08
C MET A 1 -14.47 26.18 -9.27
N ARG A 2 -13.69 26.21 -8.18
CA ARG A 2 -12.22 26.21 -8.28
C ARG A 2 -11.77 24.81 -8.68
N GLU A 3 -11.08 24.70 -9.81
CA GLU A 3 -10.31 23.52 -10.18
C GLU A 3 -9.30 23.21 -9.07
N LEU A 4 -9.41 22.01 -8.50
CA LEU A 4 -8.42 21.46 -7.59
C LEU A 4 -7.24 21.01 -8.44
N THR A 5 -6.30 21.92 -8.69
CA THR A 5 -5.03 21.67 -9.37
C THR A 5 -4.18 20.64 -8.61
N GLY A 6 -3.90 19.51 -9.26
CA GLY A 6 -2.58 18.84 -9.25
C GLY A 6 -2.08 18.30 -7.91
N THR A 7 -2.81 17.40 -7.26
CA THR A 7 -2.21 16.51 -6.25
C THR A 7 -2.66 15.09 -6.53
N ARG A 8 -1.75 14.22 -6.97
CA ARG A 8 -2.06 12.83 -7.26
C ARG A 8 -2.70 12.19 -6.02
N MET A 9 -3.84 11.53 -6.22
CA MET A 9 -4.64 10.97 -5.14
C MET A 9 -3.80 9.96 -4.33
N PRO A 10 -3.81 10.05 -2.99
CA PRO A 10 -3.05 9.12 -2.16
C PRO A 10 -3.51 7.68 -2.42
N ARG A 11 -2.56 6.74 -2.54
CA ARG A 11 -2.88 5.33 -2.81
C ARG A 11 -3.56 4.73 -1.56
N PRO A 12 -4.81 4.24 -1.67
CA PRO A 12 -5.48 3.63 -0.54
C PRO A 12 -4.98 2.19 -0.33
N ARG A 13 -4.90 1.76 0.93
CA ARG A 13 -4.82 0.35 1.30
C ARG A 13 -5.96 0.01 2.25
N VAL A 14 -6.56 -1.15 2.04
CA VAL A 14 -7.60 -1.71 2.89
C VAL A 14 -7.19 -3.10 3.36
N GLY A 15 -7.54 -3.42 4.60
CA GLY A 15 -7.45 -4.75 5.17
C GLY A 15 -8.76 -5.07 5.88
N THR A 16 -9.25 -6.29 5.71
CA THR A 16 -10.42 -6.80 6.42
C THR A 16 -10.13 -8.17 6.98
N ASP A 17 -10.65 -8.47 8.15
CA ASP A 17 -10.55 -9.77 8.76
C ASP A 17 -11.81 -10.14 9.54
N LEU A 18 -12.12 -11.43 9.58
CA LEU A 18 -13.26 -12.03 10.27
C LEU A 18 -12.75 -13.20 11.11
N VAL A 19 -13.07 -13.17 12.40
CA VAL A 19 -12.58 -14.10 13.41
C VAL A 19 -13.77 -14.69 14.13
N THR A 20 -13.75 -15.99 14.42
CA THR A 20 -14.77 -16.57 15.29
C THR A 20 -14.40 -16.33 16.75
N VAL A 21 -15.39 -15.95 17.56
CA VAL A 21 -15.20 -15.78 19.01
C VAL A 21 -14.82 -17.11 19.67
N ALA A 22 -15.26 -18.24 19.08
CA ALA A 22 -14.90 -19.58 19.54
C ALA A 22 -13.38 -19.85 19.45
N ASP A 23 -12.73 -19.52 18.33
CA ASP A 23 -11.29 -19.78 18.17
C ASP A 23 -10.43 -19.02 19.20
N VAL A 24 -10.84 -17.77 19.48
CA VAL A 24 -10.18 -16.95 20.51
C VAL A 24 -10.48 -17.50 21.90
N ARG A 25 -11.72 -17.91 22.18
CA ARG A 25 -12.09 -18.57 23.46
C ARG A 25 -11.26 -19.82 23.71
N ASP A 26 -11.12 -20.66 22.70
CA ASP A 26 -10.40 -21.92 22.79
C ASP A 26 -8.91 -21.67 23.03
N SER A 27 -8.34 -20.66 22.36
CA SER A 27 -6.96 -20.24 22.58
C SER A 27 -6.73 -19.70 24.00
N VAL A 28 -7.63 -18.86 24.50
CA VAL A 28 -7.57 -18.34 25.88
C VAL A 28 -7.71 -19.48 26.89
N THR A 29 -8.64 -20.41 26.67
CA THR A 29 -8.87 -21.55 27.58
C THR A 29 -7.68 -22.49 27.60
N ARG A 30 -7.08 -22.78 26.43
CA ARG A 30 -5.97 -23.74 26.30
C ARG A 30 -4.63 -23.18 26.76
N PHE A 31 -4.35 -21.90 26.49
CA PHE A 31 -3.02 -21.32 26.68
C PHE A 31 -2.96 -20.17 27.70
N GLY A 32 -4.11 -19.66 28.14
CA GLY A 32 -4.25 -18.66 29.20
C GLY A 32 -3.35 -17.43 28.99
N ALA A 33 -2.62 -17.06 30.05
CA ALA A 33 -1.77 -15.89 30.08
C ALA A 33 -0.68 -15.87 28.99
N SER A 34 -0.19 -17.03 28.53
CA SER A 34 0.83 -17.09 27.47
C SER A 34 0.28 -16.56 26.15
N TYR A 35 -0.93 -16.98 25.77
CA TYR A 35 -1.61 -16.46 24.57
C TYR A 35 -1.92 -14.97 24.72
N LEU A 36 -2.52 -14.58 25.85
CA LEU A 36 -2.92 -13.19 26.10
C LEU A 36 -1.71 -12.24 26.01
N ASN A 37 -0.60 -12.57 26.67
CA ASN A 37 0.61 -11.75 26.70
C ASN A 37 1.40 -11.77 25.38
N ARG A 38 1.14 -12.73 24.50
CA ARG A 38 1.73 -12.80 23.15
C ARG A 38 0.95 -11.95 22.15
N VAL A 39 -0.37 -11.91 22.27
CA VAL A 39 -1.26 -11.33 21.27
C VAL A 39 -1.67 -9.89 21.61
N PHE A 40 -1.98 -9.63 22.88
CA PHE A 40 -2.53 -8.36 23.32
C PHE A 40 -1.54 -7.55 24.15
N THR A 41 -1.64 -6.23 24.03
CA THR A 41 -0.94 -5.27 24.88
C THR A 41 -1.63 -5.15 26.25
N PRO A 42 -0.95 -4.62 27.27
CA PRO A 42 -1.59 -4.35 28.57
C PRO A 42 -2.81 -3.44 28.48
N ILE A 43 -2.78 -2.43 27.59
CA ILE A 43 -3.90 -1.50 27.38
C ILE A 43 -5.11 -2.23 26.79
N GLU A 44 -4.90 -3.12 25.83
CA GLU A 44 -5.98 -3.93 25.26
C GLU A 44 -6.61 -4.87 26.28
N LEU A 45 -5.79 -5.51 27.13
CA LEU A 45 -6.27 -6.40 28.17
C LEU A 45 -7.07 -5.63 29.23
N ASP A 46 -6.60 -4.46 29.63
CA ASP A 46 -7.31 -3.57 30.55
C ASP A 46 -8.67 -3.11 29.96
N GLN A 47 -8.73 -2.76 28.68
CA GLN A 47 -9.99 -2.32 28.09
C GLN A 47 -11.00 -3.45 27.78
N THR A 48 -10.52 -4.69 27.66
CA THR A 48 -11.40 -5.85 27.44
C THR A 48 -11.89 -6.45 28.75
N GLN A 49 -11.14 -6.32 29.85
CA GLN A 49 -11.44 -6.96 31.13
C GLN A 49 -11.72 -8.47 30.98
N GLY A 50 -11.05 -9.13 30.03
CA GLY A 50 -11.19 -10.56 29.75
C GLY A 50 -12.43 -10.96 28.94
N ASP A 51 -13.24 -10.01 28.47
CA ASP A 51 -14.35 -10.28 27.56
C ASP A 51 -13.84 -10.83 26.23
N VAL A 52 -14.23 -12.07 25.93
CA VAL A 52 -13.73 -12.83 24.77
C VAL A 52 -14.23 -12.25 23.44
N GLU A 53 -15.43 -11.67 23.39
CA GLU A 53 -15.93 -11.02 22.16
C GLU A 53 -15.12 -9.76 21.86
N ARG A 54 -14.81 -8.98 22.90
CA ARG A 54 -13.97 -7.79 22.79
C ARG A 54 -12.51 -8.13 22.44
N LEU A 55 -12.00 -9.26 22.91
CA LEU A 55 -10.69 -9.79 22.52
C LEU A 55 -10.69 -10.25 21.05
N ALA A 56 -11.75 -10.93 20.61
CA ALA A 56 -11.90 -11.33 19.22
C ALA A 56 -11.98 -10.14 18.25
N ALA A 57 -12.71 -9.09 18.63
CA ALA A 57 -12.76 -7.84 17.85
C ALA A 57 -11.37 -7.19 17.70
N ARG A 58 -10.55 -7.20 18.76
CA ARG A 58 -9.16 -6.70 18.70
C ARG A 58 -8.26 -7.61 17.88
N PHE A 59 -8.44 -8.91 17.97
CA PHE A 59 -7.70 -9.87 17.14
C PHE A 59 -7.97 -9.65 15.65
N ALA A 60 -9.24 -9.56 15.26
CA ALA A 60 -9.63 -9.20 13.90
C ALA A 60 -9.05 -7.83 13.49
N GLY A 61 -9.04 -6.85 14.40
CA GLY A 61 -8.44 -5.54 14.17
C GLY A 61 -6.94 -5.59 13.88
N LYS A 62 -6.20 -6.43 14.61
CA LYS A 62 -4.76 -6.63 14.37
C LYS A 62 -4.51 -7.25 12.99
N GLU A 63 -5.25 -8.28 12.64
CA GLU A 63 -5.14 -8.94 11.33
C GLU A 63 -5.49 -7.99 10.17
N ALA A 64 -6.57 -7.22 10.31
CA ALA A 64 -6.95 -6.21 9.34
C ALA A 64 -5.83 -5.17 9.13
N VAL A 65 -5.16 -4.74 10.21
CA VAL A 65 -4.01 -3.83 10.13
C VAL A 65 -2.81 -4.50 9.48
N VAL A 66 -2.48 -5.76 9.81
CA VAL A 66 -1.38 -6.50 9.15
C VAL A 66 -1.60 -6.58 7.64
N LYS A 67 -2.84 -6.76 7.18
CA LYS A 67 -3.21 -6.74 5.74
C LYS A 67 -3.07 -5.37 5.09
N VAL A 68 -3.20 -4.28 5.85
CA VAL A 68 -2.87 -2.91 5.39
C VAL A 68 -1.36 -2.73 5.27
N LEU A 69 -0.60 -3.20 6.27
CA LEU A 69 0.85 -3.05 6.32
C LEU A 69 1.56 -3.87 5.23
N ARG A 70 1.09 -5.09 4.95
CA ARG A 70 1.68 -6.03 3.97
C ARG A 70 3.18 -6.25 4.21
N PRO A 71 3.59 -6.73 5.39
CA PRO A 71 5.01 -6.98 5.67
C PRO A 71 5.59 -8.00 4.67
N SER A 72 6.89 -7.91 4.42
CA SER A 72 7.62 -8.87 3.58
C SER A 72 7.46 -10.30 4.10
N ARG A 73 7.41 -11.29 3.19
CA ARG A 73 7.07 -12.69 3.51
C ARG A 73 8.00 -13.35 4.52
N ASP A 74 9.24 -12.89 4.60
CA ASP A 74 10.30 -13.34 5.50
C ASP A 74 10.26 -12.64 6.88
N GLN A 75 9.45 -11.59 7.03
CA GLN A 75 9.37 -10.79 8.25
C GLN A 75 8.00 -10.94 8.93
N GLY A 76 7.95 -11.78 9.96
CA GLY A 76 6.77 -11.86 10.83
C GLY A 76 6.60 -10.60 11.68
N LEU A 77 5.38 -10.06 11.75
CA LEU A 77 5.04 -8.96 12.66
C LEU A 77 4.54 -9.50 14.02
N PRO A 78 5.15 -9.09 15.14
CA PRO A 78 4.60 -9.38 16.45
C PRO A 78 3.20 -8.77 16.59
N TYR A 79 2.21 -9.55 17.03
CA TYR A 79 0.84 -9.05 17.23
C TYR A 79 0.74 -7.83 18.16
N ARG A 80 1.67 -7.73 19.13
CA ARG A 80 1.75 -6.61 20.07
C ARG A 80 2.31 -5.32 19.46
N ASP A 81 2.93 -5.40 18.29
CA ASP A 81 3.34 -4.22 17.55
C ASP A 81 2.13 -3.50 16.92
N VAL A 82 0.96 -4.15 16.90
CA VAL A 82 -0.31 -3.55 16.49
C VAL A 82 -1.23 -3.48 17.71
N GLU A 83 -1.39 -2.30 18.32
CA GLU A 83 -2.31 -2.07 19.44
C GLU A 83 -3.65 -1.50 18.93
N ILE A 84 -4.76 -2.17 19.27
CA ILE A 84 -6.12 -1.72 18.98
C ILE A 84 -6.82 -1.30 20.27
N ALA A 85 -6.75 -0.01 20.57
CA ALA A 85 -7.28 0.57 21.80
C ALA A 85 -8.38 1.59 21.52
N ASN A 86 -9.36 1.68 22.41
CA ASN A 86 -10.39 2.70 22.35
C ASN A 86 -9.83 4.03 22.91
N ALA A 87 -10.13 5.12 22.23
CA ALA A 87 -9.94 6.47 22.75
C ALA A 87 -10.91 6.74 23.92
N PRO A 88 -10.70 7.81 24.72
CA PRO A 88 -11.65 8.21 25.76
C PRO A 88 -13.08 8.43 25.25
N SER A 89 -13.25 8.77 23.97
CA SER A 89 -14.56 8.91 23.31
C SER A 89 -15.24 7.57 22.98
N GLY A 90 -14.57 6.44 23.20
CA GLY A 90 -15.02 5.10 22.80
C GLY A 90 -14.64 4.70 21.37
N ALA A 91 -14.18 5.62 20.53
CA ALA A 91 -13.79 5.30 19.15
C ALA A 91 -12.51 4.43 19.11
N PRO A 92 -12.46 3.34 18.32
CA PRO A 92 -11.27 2.51 18.20
C PRO A 92 -10.14 3.25 17.49
N ARG A 93 -8.88 3.00 17.89
CA ARG A 93 -7.68 3.57 17.30
C ARG A 93 -6.59 2.52 17.15
N VAL A 94 -5.82 2.65 16.08
CA VAL A 94 -4.61 1.86 15.85
C VAL A 94 -3.40 2.62 16.39
N ARG A 95 -2.54 1.92 17.13
CA ARG A 95 -1.20 2.38 17.50
C ARG A 95 -0.20 1.34 17.07
N LEU A 96 0.83 1.78 16.35
CA LEU A 96 1.88 0.90 15.84
C LEU A 96 3.16 1.09 16.65
N HIS A 97 3.78 -0.03 16.98
CA HIS A 97 5.05 -0.12 17.70
C HIS A 97 6.05 -0.95 16.89
N GLY A 98 7.30 -0.99 17.34
CA GLY A 98 8.31 -1.93 16.84
C GLY A 98 8.39 -2.01 15.31
N LEU A 99 8.37 -3.24 14.80
CA LEU A 99 8.46 -3.53 13.38
C LEU A 99 7.23 -3.03 12.61
N ALA A 100 6.03 -3.14 13.17
CA ALA A 100 4.81 -2.66 12.49
C ALA A 100 4.86 -1.15 12.22
N ARG A 101 5.47 -0.37 13.12
CA ARG A 101 5.70 1.07 12.91
C ARG A 101 6.73 1.33 11.83
N LEU A 102 7.79 0.52 11.76
CA LEU A 102 8.81 0.62 10.71
C LEU A 102 8.21 0.30 9.33
N GLU A 103 7.40 -0.76 9.22
CA GLU A 103 6.68 -1.12 7.99
C GLU A 103 5.73 -0.01 7.53
N ALA A 104 4.95 0.55 8.45
CA ALA A 104 4.05 1.66 8.14
C ALA A 104 4.83 2.87 7.63
N THR A 105 5.90 3.25 8.32
CA THR A 105 6.75 4.39 7.93
C THR A 105 7.42 4.13 6.59
N GLY A 106 7.92 2.91 6.35
CA GLY A 106 8.53 2.49 5.09
C GLY A 106 7.55 2.56 3.92
N SER A 107 6.28 2.25 4.15
CA SER A 107 5.19 2.34 3.18
C SER A 107 4.55 3.73 3.08
N GLY A 108 5.03 4.74 3.84
CA GLY A 108 4.43 6.08 3.86
C GLY A 108 3.03 6.14 4.48
N ILE A 109 2.70 5.18 5.36
CA ILE A 109 1.47 5.13 6.13
C ILE A 109 1.66 5.94 7.41
N HIS A 110 0.99 7.08 7.49
CA HIS A 110 1.04 7.97 8.66
C HIS A 110 -0.04 7.65 9.70
N SER A 111 -1.20 7.18 9.25
CA SER A 111 -2.33 6.85 10.10
C SER A 111 -3.19 5.75 9.49
N ILE A 112 -3.81 4.94 10.34
CA ILE A 112 -4.74 3.88 9.95
C ILE A 112 -6.08 4.13 10.65
N ALA A 113 -7.13 4.30 9.85
CA ALA A 113 -8.51 4.30 10.33
C ALA A 113 -8.98 2.85 10.49
N ILE A 114 -9.79 2.58 11.53
CA ILE A 114 -10.29 1.23 11.79
C ILE A 114 -11.74 1.26 12.27
N ALA A 115 -12.50 0.26 11.86
CA ALA A 115 -13.82 -0.06 12.39
C ALA A 115 -13.83 -1.50 12.89
N LEU A 116 -14.49 -1.72 14.02
CA LEU A 116 -14.66 -3.03 14.65
C LEU A 116 -16.15 -3.30 14.82
N THR A 117 -16.57 -4.54 14.60
CA THR A 117 -17.92 -5.01 14.93
C THR A 117 -17.85 -6.45 15.43
N HIS A 118 -18.79 -6.85 16.28
CA HIS A 118 -18.98 -8.23 16.66
C HIS A 118 -20.47 -8.51 16.80
N ASP A 119 -20.89 -9.69 16.35
CA ASP A 119 -22.27 -10.13 16.43
C ASP A 119 -22.33 -11.66 16.36
N HIS A 120 -23.30 -12.28 17.05
CA HIS A 120 -23.60 -13.72 16.98
C HIS A 120 -22.39 -14.68 16.98
N GLY A 121 -21.35 -14.38 17.77
CA GLY A 121 -20.17 -15.26 17.92
C GLY A 121 -19.09 -15.08 16.84
N VAL A 122 -19.17 -14.03 16.02
CA VAL A 122 -18.10 -13.59 15.11
C VAL A 122 -17.69 -12.15 15.41
N ALA A 123 -16.45 -11.82 15.09
CA ALA A 123 -15.91 -10.47 15.17
C ALA A 123 -15.22 -10.10 13.87
N GLN A 124 -15.45 -8.88 13.38
CA GLN A 124 -14.96 -8.38 12.10
C GLN A 124 -14.29 -7.03 12.30
N ALA A 125 -13.23 -6.78 11.54
CA ALA A 125 -12.59 -5.48 11.50
C ALA A 125 -12.20 -5.08 10.08
N THR A 126 -12.33 -3.79 9.80
CA THR A 126 -11.84 -3.18 8.55
C THR A 126 -10.88 -2.05 8.90
N ALA A 127 -9.68 -2.11 8.35
CA ALA A 127 -8.65 -1.09 8.47
C ALA A 127 -8.41 -0.41 7.12
N PHE A 128 -8.15 0.90 7.14
CA PHE A 128 -7.93 1.73 5.95
C PHE A 128 -6.77 2.69 6.19
N ALA A 129 -5.89 2.82 5.20
CA ALA A 129 -4.78 3.75 5.23
C ALA A 129 -4.61 4.46 3.89
N LEU A 130 -4.11 5.69 3.96
CA LEU A 130 -3.61 6.42 2.81
C LEU A 130 -2.09 6.41 2.85
N LEU A 131 -1.48 6.10 1.71
CA LEU A 131 -0.04 6.10 1.55
C LEU A 131 0.37 7.41 0.90
N THR A 132 1.31 8.10 1.56
CA THR A 132 2.09 9.15 0.93
C THR A 132 3.33 8.51 0.31
N ARG A 133 3.66 8.80 -0.95
CA ARG A 133 4.94 8.34 -1.50
C ARG A 133 6.11 8.96 -0.69
N LYS A 134 7.16 8.16 -0.51
CA LYS A 134 8.33 8.48 0.33
C LYS A 134 9.31 9.45 -0.34
N ASP A 135 9.29 9.50 -1.66
CA ASP A 135 10.10 10.40 -2.50
C ASP A 135 9.17 11.25 -3.40
N PRO A 136 9.58 12.47 -3.81
CA PRO A 136 8.97 13.16 -4.94
C PRO A 136 8.92 12.18 -6.11
N PHE A 137 7.78 12.09 -6.78
CA PHE A 137 7.64 11.12 -7.85
C PHE A 137 8.45 11.60 -9.05
N ASP A 138 9.63 11.01 -9.26
CA ASP A 138 10.40 11.28 -10.48
C ASP A 138 9.87 10.40 -11.63
N MET A 139 8.96 10.99 -12.41
CA MET A 139 8.40 10.37 -13.61
C MET A 139 9.51 9.93 -14.56
N LYS A 140 10.50 10.79 -14.81
CA LYS A 140 11.58 10.52 -15.75
C LYS A 140 12.45 9.37 -15.26
N ALA A 141 12.77 9.30 -13.97
CA ALA A 141 13.49 8.17 -13.40
C ALA A 141 12.73 6.85 -13.58
N THR A 142 11.40 6.88 -13.43
CA THR A 142 10.54 5.71 -13.67
C THR A 142 10.57 5.30 -15.14
N ILE A 143 10.34 6.24 -16.06
CA ILE A 143 10.40 6.00 -17.51
C ILE A 143 11.76 5.44 -17.92
N ARG A 144 12.85 6.01 -17.41
CA ARG A 144 14.22 5.55 -17.67
C ARG A 144 14.42 4.11 -17.18
N THR A 145 13.92 3.78 -15.99
CA THR A 145 13.99 2.41 -15.46
C THR A 145 13.24 1.42 -16.37
N VAL A 146 12.03 1.77 -16.80
CA VAL A 146 11.22 0.93 -17.70
C VAL A 146 11.90 0.79 -19.07
N LEU A 147 12.46 1.86 -19.63
CA LEU A 147 13.21 1.82 -20.89
C LEU A 147 14.45 0.92 -20.79
N ASP A 148 15.16 0.95 -19.66
CA ASP A 148 16.35 0.13 -19.44
C ASP A 148 16.00 -1.37 -19.41
N GLN A 149 14.87 -1.70 -18.76
CA GLN A 149 14.40 -3.07 -18.61
C GLN A 149 13.70 -3.63 -19.85
N HIS A 150 12.93 -2.80 -20.57
CA HIS A 150 11.98 -3.26 -21.59
C HIS A 150 12.19 -2.62 -22.97
N GLY A 151 12.94 -1.52 -23.08
CA GLY A 151 13.14 -0.78 -24.32
C GLY A 151 14.11 -1.44 -25.30
N HIS A 152 15.00 -2.31 -24.82
CA HIS A 152 16.01 -3.01 -25.63
C HIS A 152 16.80 -2.05 -26.56
N LEU A 153 17.16 -0.89 -26.03
CA LEU A 153 17.86 0.15 -26.78
C LEU A 153 19.30 -0.28 -27.11
N VAL A 154 19.80 0.22 -28.23
CA VAL A 154 21.22 0.07 -28.61
C VAL A 154 22.07 1.04 -27.78
N THR A 155 21.57 2.26 -27.58
CA THR A 155 22.22 3.26 -26.71
C THR A 155 21.78 3.04 -25.26
N PRO A 156 22.72 2.96 -24.28
CA PRO A 156 22.38 2.85 -22.87
C PRO A 156 21.48 4.01 -22.41
N VAL A 157 20.44 3.72 -21.61
CA VAL A 157 19.48 4.75 -21.17
C VAL A 157 20.16 5.86 -20.35
N ALA A 158 21.21 5.53 -19.60
CA ALA A 158 21.99 6.50 -18.83
C ALA A 158 22.70 7.55 -19.70
N GLU A 159 22.91 7.28 -20.99
CA GLU A 159 23.57 8.19 -21.94
C GLU A 159 22.59 9.02 -22.77
N LEU A 160 21.29 8.71 -22.73
CA LEU A 160 20.26 9.42 -23.48
C LEU A 160 19.85 10.71 -22.78
N GLY A 161 19.76 11.80 -23.55
CA GLY A 161 19.05 13.01 -23.17
C GLY A 161 17.53 12.81 -23.21
N ASP A 162 16.78 13.61 -22.45
CA ASP A 162 15.33 13.41 -22.33
C ASP A 162 14.57 13.65 -23.66
N GLY A 163 15.12 14.48 -24.55
CA GLY A 163 14.56 14.80 -25.87
C GLY A 163 15.10 13.96 -27.02
N ASP A 164 15.99 12.99 -26.77
CA ASP A 164 16.58 12.17 -27.82
C ASP A 164 15.55 11.23 -28.45
N ASP A 165 15.72 10.95 -29.75
CA ASP A 165 14.83 10.05 -30.50
C ASP A 165 15.08 8.59 -30.09
N LEU A 166 14.14 8.01 -29.34
CA LEU A 166 14.23 6.64 -28.84
C LEU A 166 14.28 5.61 -29.98
N TYR A 167 13.66 5.88 -31.13
CA TYR A 167 13.74 4.98 -32.29
C TYR A 167 15.13 5.00 -32.93
N GLN A 168 15.80 6.15 -32.93
CA GLN A 168 17.22 6.22 -33.34
C GLN A 168 18.15 5.56 -32.31
N ALA A 169 17.78 5.63 -31.03
CA ALA A 169 18.48 4.92 -29.96
C ALA A 169 18.24 3.40 -29.97
N GLY A 170 17.38 2.89 -30.86
CA GLY A 170 17.17 1.45 -31.07
C GLY A 170 15.83 0.90 -30.58
N LEU A 171 14.91 1.75 -30.11
CA LEU A 171 13.56 1.32 -29.71
C LEU A 171 12.82 0.74 -30.91
N SER A 172 12.44 -0.53 -30.84
CA SER A 172 11.63 -1.19 -31.87
C SER A 172 10.14 -1.09 -31.56
N SER A 173 9.27 -1.22 -32.58
CA SER A 173 7.81 -1.20 -32.38
C SER A 173 7.32 -2.28 -31.40
N HIS A 174 7.98 -3.44 -31.34
CA HIS A 174 7.65 -4.48 -30.36
C HIS A 174 8.07 -4.08 -28.94
N ALA A 175 9.26 -3.50 -28.79
CA ALA A 175 9.73 -3.00 -27.49
C ALA A 175 8.85 -1.85 -26.97
N THR A 176 8.30 -1.02 -27.86
CA THR A 176 7.31 0.02 -27.52
C THR A 176 6.11 -0.54 -26.75
N VAL A 177 5.56 -1.68 -27.18
CA VAL A 177 4.42 -2.32 -26.49
C VAL A 177 4.81 -2.79 -25.09
N ASN A 178 6.01 -3.36 -24.93
CA ASN A 178 6.49 -3.80 -23.62
C ASN A 178 6.72 -2.63 -22.67
N VAL A 179 7.31 -1.53 -23.17
CA VAL A 179 7.49 -0.29 -22.42
C VAL A 179 6.15 0.29 -22.00
N MET A 180 5.16 0.31 -22.90
CA MET A 180 3.80 0.76 -22.59
C MET A 180 3.18 -0.05 -21.44
N LEU A 181 3.14 -1.39 -21.54
CA LEU A 181 2.56 -2.25 -20.52
C LEU A 181 3.25 -2.09 -19.16
N ALA A 182 4.58 -1.97 -19.15
CA ALA A 182 5.35 -1.75 -17.93
C ALA A 182 5.10 -0.37 -17.33
N LEU A 183 4.92 0.68 -18.15
CA LEU A 183 4.52 2.01 -17.68
C LEU A 183 3.11 2.00 -17.09
N GLU A 184 2.16 1.31 -17.72
CA GLU A 184 0.80 1.15 -17.19
C GLU A 184 0.80 0.51 -15.80
N GLU A 185 1.60 -0.55 -15.62
CA GLU A 185 1.75 -1.25 -14.35
C GLU A 185 2.44 -0.39 -13.27
N GLU A 186 3.62 0.18 -13.56
CA GLU A 186 4.41 0.94 -12.58
C GLU A 186 3.72 2.27 -12.21
N LEU A 187 3.16 2.93 -13.22
CA LEU A 187 2.50 4.22 -13.04
C LEU A 187 1.02 4.07 -12.69
N ASP A 188 0.45 2.87 -12.67
CA ASP A 188 -0.97 2.62 -12.36
C ASP A 188 -1.87 3.52 -13.23
N LEU A 189 -1.64 3.45 -14.54
CA LEU A 189 -2.34 4.20 -15.60
C LEU A 189 -2.74 3.27 -16.74
N GLU A 190 -3.59 3.76 -17.65
CA GLU A 190 -3.95 3.07 -18.89
C GLU A 190 -3.81 4.05 -20.06
N PHE A 191 -3.03 3.70 -21.09
CA PHE A 191 -2.88 4.55 -22.26
C PHE A 191 -4.07 4.35 -23.21
N PRO A 192 -4.86 5.41 -23.49
CA PRO A 192 -5.94 5.31 -24.47
C PRO A 192 -5.37 5.18 -25.89
N ASP A 193 -6.14 4.54 -26.79
CA ASP A 193 -5.72 4.24 -28.16
C ASP A 193 -5.19 5.47 -28.93
N GLU A 194 -5.73 6.67 -28.66
CA GLU A 194 -5.29 7.91 -29.31
C GLU A 194 -3.87 8.32 -28.93
N LEU A 195 -3.39 7.89 -27.76
CA LEU A 195 -2.02 8.11 -27.29
C LEU A 195 -1.07 6.98 -27.70
N LEU A 196 -1.55 5.90 -28.35
CA LEU A 196 -0.70 4.82 -28.85
C LEU A 196 -0.05 5.16 -30.19
N SER A 197 0.67 6.29 -30.21
CA SER A 197 1.26 6.86 -31.41
C SER A 197 2.79 6.82 -31.36
N ARG A 198 3.43 6.83 -32.53
CA ARG A 198 4.90 6.97 -32.62
C ARG A 198 5.41 8.25 -31.95
N ALA A 199 4.60 9.32 -31.92
CA ALA A 199 4.97 10.58 -31.29
C ALA A 199 5.03 10.45 -29.76
N THR A 200 4.15 9.65 -29.15
CA THR A 200 4.12 9.42 -27.70
C THR A 200 5.39 8.73 -27.21
N PHE A 201 5.91 7.77 -27.99
CA PHE A 201 7.09 6.99 -27.64
C PHE A 201 8.37 7.50 -28.32
N SER A 202 8.38 8.76 -28.80
CA SER A 202 9.52 9.31 -29.54
C SER A 202 10.69 9.68 -28.63
N SER A 203 10.43 10.11 -27.40
CA SER A 203 11.44 10.59 -26.43
C SER A 203 10.95 10.37 -25.00
N ILE A 204 11.84 10.52 -24.02
CA ILE A 204 11.48 10.47 -22.59
C ILE A 204 10.54 11.65 -22.26
N ASP A 205 10.79 12.84 -22.81
CA ASP A 205 9.91 14.00 -22.66
C ASP A 205 8.50 13.74 -23.23
N SER A 206 8.38 13.08 -24.38
CA SER A 206 7.06 12.72 -24.95
C SER A 206 6.31 11.71 -24.08
N LEU A 207 7.02 10.72 -23.54
CA LEU A 207 6.46 9.73 -22.63
C LEU A 207 5.98 10.37 -21.32
N GLU A 208 6.79 11.26 -20.74
CA GLU A 208 6.41 12.04 -19.56
C GLU A 208 5.19 12.91 -19.84
N ALA A 209 5.17 13.63 -20.96
CA ALA A 209 4.05 14.49 -21.33
C ALA A 209 2.75 13.70 -21.51
N ALA A 210 2.81 12.53 -22.16
CA ALA A 210 1.66 11.66 -22.33
C ALA A 210 1.17 11.09 -20.99
N ALA A 211 2.07 10.60 -20.14
CA ALA A 211 1.71 10.11 -18.82
C ALA A 211 1.16 11.23 -17.91
N SER A 212 1.71 12.44 -17.99
CA SER A 212 1.22 13.62 -17.27
C SER A 212 -0.19 14.02 -17.70
N ALA A 213 -0.48 13.97 -19.01
CA ALA A 213 -1.82 14.23 -19.53
C ALA A 213 -2.87 13.23 -19.02
N LEU A 214 -2.45 12.04 -18.58
CA LEU A 214 -3.29 11.01 -17.96
C LEU A 214 -3.44 11.19 -16.44
N GLY A 215 -3.00 12.32 -15.87
CA GLY A 215 -3.13 12.66 -14.45
C GLY A 215 -1.98 12.18 -13.58
N VAL A 216 -0.81 11.93 -14.18
CA VAL A 216 0.41 11.55 -13.48
C VAL A 216 1.40 12.72 -13.48
N ASP A 217 1.21 13.71 -12.60
CA ASP A 217 2.15 14.83 -12.47
C ASP A 217 3.46 14.38 -11.77
N ALA A 218 4.60 14.93 -12.22
CA ALA A 218 5.96 14.79 -11.65
C ALA A 218 6.14 15.58 -10.33
#